data_AF-A0A9P7BP20-F1
#
_entry.id   AF-A0A9P7BP20-F1
#
_cell.length_a   1.000
_cell.length_b   1.000
_cell.length_c   1.000
_cell.angle_alpha   90.00
_cell.angle_beta   90.00
_cell.angle_gamma   90.00
#
_symmetry.space_group_name_H-M   'P 1'
#
loop_
_entity.id
_entity.type
_entity.pdbx_description
1 polymer ?
#
loop_
_entity_poly.entity_id
_entity_poly.type
_entity_poly.pdbx_seq_one_letter_code
_entity_poly.pdbx_strand_id
1 'polypeptide(L)'
;MDFNYSRPTLNVVDWENEKTACYQVEVKGICVSRRQDNDMVNCTKLLNLANLSRTRREAILNNEEYRVVNRVGSMALKGVWLPFDKAKYLAETYGLTDILYPLLANDPSTFYHPSLINSTHNSLFIRNPQS
;
A
#
# COMPACT_ATOMS: atom_id res chain seq x y z
N MET A 1 28.43 9.87 -0.69
CA MET A 1 27.11 10.54 -0.59
C MET A 1 26.17 9.46 -0.13
N ASP A 2 26.01 9.34 1.18
CA ASP A 2 25.35 8.19 1.79
C ASP A 2 23.87 8.54 1.92
N PHE A 3 23.10 8.24 0.86
CA PHE A 3 21.65 8.21 0.99
C PHE A 3 21.33 7.01 1.87
N ASN A 4 21.00 7.27 3.14
CA ASN A 4 20.31 6.32 4.00
C ASN A 4 19.00 5.93 3.29
N TYR A 5 19.04 4.91 2.42
CA TYR A 5 17.85 4.26 1.89
C TYR A 5 17.25 3.46 3.04
N SER A 6 16.59 4.16 3.96
CA SER A 6 15.64 3.49 4.85
C SER A 6 14.64 2.79 3.95
N ARG A 7 14.55 1.46 4.07
CA ARG A 7 13.54 0.70 3.34
C ARG A 7 12.17 1.31 3.65
N PRO A 8 11.26 1.39 2.67
CA PRO A 8 9.95 1.96 2.89
C PRO A 8 9.20 1.20 4.01
N THR A 9 8.62 1.95 4.95
CA THR A 9 7.81 1.36 6.03
C THR A 9 6.47 0.90 5.46
N LEU A 10 6.03 -0.30 5.86
CA LEU A 10 4.71 -0.81 5.54
C LEU A 10 3.70 -0.29 6.56
N ASN A 11 2.70 0.45 6.09
CA ASN A 11 1.58 0.93 6.90
C ASN A 11 0.30 0.17 6.56
N VAL A 12 -0.70 0.23 7.45
CA VAL A 12 -2.04 -0.31 7.21
C VAL A 12 -3.05 0.82 7.36
N VAL A 13 -3.99 0.90 6.42
CA VAL A 13 -5.11 1.84 6.45
C VAL A 13 -6.42 1.11 6.19
N ASP A 14 -7.47 1.49 6.94
CA ASP A 14 -8.81 0.97 6.70
C ASP A 14 -9.40 1.59 5.44
N TRP A 15 -10.08 0.75 4.65
CA TRP A 15 -10.86 1.16 3.50
C TRP A 15 -12.33 0.78 3.71
N GLU A 16 -12.99 1.57 4.56
CA GLU A 16 -14.34 1.30 5.05
C GLU A 16 -15.37 1.05 3.93
N ASN A 17 -15.34 1.84 2.85
CA ASN A 17 -16.28 1.71 1.74
C ASN A 17 -16.23 0.32 1.08
N GLU A 18 -15.04 -0.29 1.05
CA GLU A 18 -14.79 -1.60 0.46
C GLU A 18 -14.74 -2.72 1.50
N LYS A 19 -14.96 -2.38 2.79
CA LYS A 19 -14.95 -3.31 3.93
C LYS A 19 -13.67 -4.16 4.00
N THR A 20 -12.54 -3.54 3.71
CA THR A 20 -11.21 -4.16 3.74
C THR A 20 -10.20 -3.17 4.31
N ALA A 21 -8.99 -3.62 4.60
CA ALA A 21 -7.84 -2.78 4.87
C ALA A 21 -6.83 -2.88 3.71
N CYS A 22 -5.91 -1.92 3.64
CA CYS A 22 -4.84 -1.90 2.66
C CYS A 22 -3.48 -1.80 3.35
N TYR A 23 -2.54 -2.62 2.88
CA TYR A 23 -1.12 -2.34 3.09
C TYR A 23 -0.70 -1.16 2.21
N GLN A 24 0.15 -0.29 2.72
CA GLN A 24 0.64 0.88 2.01
C GLN A 24 2.14 1.06 2.16
N VAL A 25 2.76 1.45 1.05
CA VAL A 25 4.14 1.94 1.01
C VAL A 25 4.12 3.32 0.37
N GLU A 26 4.75 4.29 1.02
CA GLU A 26 4.94 5.63 0.48
C GLU A 26 6.32 5.76 -0.16
N VAL A 27 6.33 6.17 -1.43
CA VAL A 27 7.55 6.43 -2.18
C VAL A 27 7.42 7.79 -2.85
N LYS A 28 8.37 8.70 -2.59
CA LYS A 28 8.38 10.05 -3.20
C LYS A 28 7.02 10.79 -3.07
N GLY A 29 6.36 10.68 -1.92
CA GLY A 29 5.06 11.33 -1.66
C GLY A 29 3.86 10.63 -2.30
N ILE A 30 4.03 9.43 -2.88
CA ILE A 30 2.96 8.64 -3.49
C ILE A 30 2.76 7.36 -2.68
N CYS A 31 1.57 7.20 -2.11
CA CYS A 31 1.16 5.97 -1.43
C CYS A 31 0.65 4.95 -2.45
N VAL A 32 1.34 3.82 -2.58
CA VAL A 32 0.87 2.66 -3.34
C VAL A 32 0.25 1.67 -2.35
N SER A 33 -0.91 1.13 -2.71
CA SER A 33 -1.74 0.33 -1.81
C SER A 33 -2.00 -1.07 -2.36
N ARG A 34 -2.01 -2.08 -1.50
CA ARG A 34 -2.43 -3.46 -1.77
C ARG A 34 -3.54 -3.85 -0.80
N ARG A 35 -4.66 -4.34 -1.33
CA ARG A 35 -5.80 -4.82 -0.54
C ARG A 35 -5.43 -6.08 0.26
N GLN A 36 -5.95 -6.20 1.47
CA GLN A 36 -5.73 -7.37 2.32
C GLN A 36 -6.63 -8.56 1.99
N ASP A 37 -7.81 -8.32 1.40
CA ASP A 37 -8.82 -9.34 1.14
C ASP A 37 -8.60 -10.11 -0.17
N ASN A 38 -7.99 -9.48 -1.18
CA ASN A 38 -7.84 -10.08 -2.52
C ASN A 38 -6.55 -9.70 -3.25
N ASP A 39 -5.59 -9.10 -2.53
CA ASP A 39 -4.27 -8.72 -3.04
C ASP A 39 -4.23 -7.77 -4.24
N MET A 40 -5.37 -7.18 -4.63
CA MET A 40 -5.35 -6.20 -5.71
C MET A 40 -4.52 -4.97 -5.33
N VAL A 41 -3.78 -4.43 -6.29
CA VAL A 41 -2.87 -3.29 -6.10
C VAL A 41 -3.35 -2.09 -6.90
N ASN A 42 -3.28 -0.90 -6.30
CA ASN A 42 -3.61 0.35 -6.99
C ASN A 42 -2.53 0.72 -8.01
N CYS A 43 -2.73 0.29 -9.25
CA CYS A 43 -1.79 0.45 -10.35
C CYS A 43 -1.74 1.89 -10.89
N THR A 44 -2.75 2.71 -10.62
CA THR A 44 -2.66 4.16 -10.89
C THR A 44 -1.56 4.81 -10.04
N LYS A 45 -1.48 4.47 -8.75
CA LYS A 45 -0.44 5.00 -7.86
C LYS A 45 0.92 4.41 -8.19
N LEU A 46 0.98 3.10 -8.46
CA LEU A 46 2.20 2.42 -8.90
C LEU A 46 2.81 3.08 -10.15
N LEU A 47 2.02 3.28 -11.21
CA LEU A 47 2.55 3.85 -12.45
C LEU A 47 2.91 5.34 -12.33
N ASN A 48 2.38 6.07 -11.34
CA ASN A 48 2.82 7.45 -11.08
C ASN A 48 4.27 7.52 -10.58
N LEU A 49 4.83 6.42 -10.07
CA LEU A 49 6.25 6.30 -9.74
C LEU A 49 7.12 6.02 -10.98
N ALA A 50 6.51 5.53 -12.07
CA ALA A 50 7.19 5.30 -13.32
C ALA A 50 7.39 6.63 -14.06
N ASN A 51 8.54 6.78 -14.72
CA ASN A 51 8.84 7.93 -15.56
C ASN A 51 8.14 7.82 -16.93
N LEU A 52 6.80 7.82 -16.91
CA LEU A 52 5.94 7.69 -18.08
C LEU A 52 5.08 8.96 -18.23
N SER A 53 4.68 9.29 -19.45
CA SER A 53 3.68 10.34 -19.66
C SER A 53 2.31 9.90 -19.14
N ARG A 54 1.44 10.87 -18.80
CA ARG A 54 0.07 10.59 -18.36
C ARG A 54 -0.69 9.72 -19.36
N THR A 55 -0.66 10.10 -20.64
CA THR A 55 -1.34 9.37 -21.72
C THR A 55 -0.88 7.91 -21.81
N ARG A 56 0.43 7.66 -21.64
CA ARG A 56 0.96 6.30 -21.65
C ARG A 56 0.48 5.47 -20.48
N ARG A 57 0.41 6.04 -19.27
CA ARG A 57 -0.14 5.35 -18.09
C ARG A 57 -1.62 5.02 -18.27
N GLU A 58 -2.40 5.96 -18.78
CA GLU A 58 -3.83 5.74 -19.06
C GLU A 58 -4.02 4.64 -20.11
N ALA A 59 -3.22 4.61 -21.18
CA ALA A 59 -3.27 3.55 -22.19
C ALA A 59 -2.97 2.16 -21.62
N ILE A 60 -1.93 2.04 -20.78
CA ILE A 60 -1.60 0.77 -20.11
C ILE A 60 -2.78 0.29 -19.26
N LEU A 61 -3.30 1.15 -18.38
CA LEU A 61 -4.38 0.77 -17.47
C LEU A 61 -5.69 0.45 -18.21
N ASN A 62 -6.00 1.14 -19.30
CA ASN A 62 -7.22 0.89 -20.07
C ASN A 62 -7.18 -0.44 -20.86
N ASN A 63 -5.98 -0.96 -21.13
CA ASN A 63 -5.80 -2.21 -21.86
C ASN A 63 -5.89 -3.45 -20.95
N GLU A 64 -5.95 -3.27 -19.63
CA GLU A 64 -6.07 -4.39 -18.68
C GLU A 64 -7.53 -4.83 -18.55
N GLU A 65 -7.78 -6.13 -18.82
CA GLU A 65 -9.11 -6.75 -18.87
C GLU A 65 -9.79 -6.81 -17.50
N TYR A 66 -9.07 -7.26 -16.48
CA TYR A 66 -9.60 -7.49 -15.12
C TYR A 66 -9.45 -6.29 -14.19
N ARG A 67 -9.48 -5.09 -14.75
CA ARG A 67 -9.30 -3.87 -13.97
C ARG A 67 -10.54 -3.51 -13.17
N VAL A 68 -10.36 -3.11 -11.92
CA VAL A 68 -11.42 -2.50 -11.10
C VAL A 68 -11.14 -1.02 -10.94
N VAL A 69 -12.10 -0.17 -11.26
CA VAL A 69 -11.92 1.29 -11.19
C VAL A 69 -12.67 1.84 -9.98
N ASN A 70 -11.92 2.27 -8.97
CA ASN A 70 -12.49 3.01 -7.84
C ASN A 70 -12.37 4.52 -8.07
N ARG A 71 -13.51 5.22 -8.03
CA ARG A 71 -13.61 6.67 -8.25
C ARG A 71 -14.04 7.46 -7.01
N VAL A 72 -14.45 6.77 -5.95
CA VAL A 72 -15.07 7.35 -4.75
C VAL A 72 -14.16 7.14 -3.54
N GLY A 73 -14.37 7.92 -2.48
CA GLY A 73 -13.62 7.83 -1.23
C GLY A 73 -12.28 8.59 -1.23
N SER A 74 -11.34 8.14 -0.39
CA SER A 74 -10.04 8.79 -0.18
C SER A 74 -9.23 8.93 -1.48
N MET A 75 -8.65 10.11 -1.72
CA MET A 75 -7.82 10.40 -2.91
C MET A 75 -6.62 9.45 -3.06
N ALA A 76 -6.12 8.89 -1.96
CA ALA A 76 -5.05 7.90 -1.98
C ALA A 76 -5.50 6.54 -2.53
N LEU A 77 -6.79 6.20 -2.40
CA LEU A 77 -7.36 4.90 -2.78
C LEU A 77 -8.15 4.94 -4.10
N LYS A 78 -8.40 6.14 -4.65
CA LYS A 78 -8.92 6.28 -6.02
C LYS A 78 -7.90 5.80 -7.05
N GLY A 79 -8.40 5.13 -8.09
CA GLY A 79 -7.57 4.65 -9.19
C GLY A 79 -8.05 3.33 -9.77
N VAL A 80 -7.21 2.79 -10.62
CA VAL A 80 -7.36 1.47 -11.24
C VAL A 80 -6.60 0.45 -10.40
N TRP A 81 -7.32 -0.59 -9.99
CA TRP A 81 -6.82 -1.71 -9.20
C TRP A 81 -6.71 -2.93 -10.12
N LEU A 82 -5.57 -3.62 -10.06
CA LEU A 82 -5.32 -4.84 -10.83
C LEU A 82 -4.98 -6.01 -9.89
N PRO A 83 -5.22 -7.26 -10.30
CA PRO A 83 -4.72 -8.44 -9.60
C PRO A 83 -3.21 -8.37 -9.37
N PHE A 84 -2.76 -9.01 -8.29
CA PHE A 84 -1.37 -8.95 -7.83
C PHE A 84 -0.35 -9.27 -8.93
N ASP A 85 -0.55 -10.35 -9.68
CA ASP A 85 0.39 -10.77 -10.72
C ASP A 85 0.58 -9.72 -11.82
N LYS A 86 -0.50 -9.03 -12.20
CA LYS A 86 -0.45 -7.93 -13.18
C LYS A 86 0.28 -6.72 -12.61
N ALA A 87 0.00 -6.37 -11.36
CA ALA A 87 0.68 -5.27 -10.71
C ALA A 87 2.18 -5.53 -10.53
N LYS A 88 2.55 -6.76 -10.19
CA LYS A 88 3.94 -7.21 -10.06
C LYS A 88 4.65 -7.17 -11.41
N TYR A 89 4.02 -7.66 -12.47
CA TYR A 89 4.55 -7.56 -13.83
C TYR A 89 4.80 -6.10 -14.26
N LEU A 90 3.86 -5.18 -13.97
CA LEU A 90 4.06 -3.75 -14.24
C LEU A 90 5.22 -3.17 -13.43
N ALA A 91 5.35 -3.54 -12.16
CA ALA A 91 6.46 -3.09 -11.32
C ALA A 91 7.82 -3.56 -11.87
N GLU A 92 7.93 -4.82 -12.27
CA GLU A 92 9.14 -5.39 -12.88
C GLU A 92 9.46 -4.69 -14.21
N THR A 93 8.46 -4.50 -15.06
CA THR A 93 8.60 -3.84 -16.37
C THR A 93 9.17 -2.42 -16.26
N TYR A 94 8.82 -1.70 -15.18
CA TYR A 94 9.24 -0.31 -14.98
C TYR A 94 10.29 -0.13 -13.88
N GLY A 95 10.90 -1.20 -13.39
CA GLY A 95 11.98 -1.16 -12.39
C GLY A 95 11.54 -0.62 -11.03
N LEU A 96 10.31 -0.89 -10.61
CA LEU A 96 9.70 -0.40 -9.36
C LEU A 96 9.67 -1.45 -8.24
N THR A 97 10.08 -2.70 -8.50
CA THR A 97 9.97 -3.82 -7.54
C THR A 97 10.69 -3.51 -6.23
N ASP A 98 11.94 -3.04 -6.29
CA ASP A 98 12.76 -2.81 -5.09
C ASP A 98 12.23 -1.65 -4.24
N ILE A 99 11.80 -0.57 -4.88
CA ILE A 99 11.30 0.62 -4.17
C ILE A 99 9.90 0.41 -3.59
N LEU A 100 9.17 -0.62 -4.07
CA LEU A 100 7.87 -1.00 -3.55
C LEU A 100 7.95 -2.14 -2.54
N TYR A 101 9.12 -2.69 -2.25
CA TYR A 101 9.27 -3.65 -1.17
C TYR A 101 8.98 -2.97 0.19
N PRO A 102 8.17 -3.58 1.08
CA PRO A 102 7.68 -4.97 1.05
C PRO A 102 6.27 -5.17 0.45
N LEU A 103 5.62 -4.15 -0.11
CA LEU A 103 4.24 -4.22 -0.62
C LEU A 103 4.03 -5.35 -1.64
N LEU A 104 5.04 -5.60 -2.48
CA LEU A 104 5.02 -6.63 -3.53
C LEU A 104 5.65 -7.98 -3.11
N ALA A 105 5.95 -8.17 -1.82
CA ALA A 105 6.32 -9.48 -1.30
C ALA A 105 5.12 -10.45 -1.38
N ASN A 106 5.36 -11.77 -1.36
CA ASN A 106 4.26 -12.75 -1.39
C ASN A 106 3.27 -12.51 -0.24
N ASP A 107 3.79 -12.27 0.96
CA ASP A 107 3.02 -11.89 2.14
C ASP A 107 3.58 -10.61 2.79
N PRO A 108 2.96 -9.43 2.53
CA PRO A 108 3.36 -8.17 3.14
C PRO A 108 3.19 -8.14 4.65
N SER A 109 2.28 -8.94 5.22
CA SER A 109 1.95 -8.90 6.65
C SER A 109 3.17 -9.22 7.54
N THR A 110 4.09 -10.04 7.03
CA THR A 110 5.34 -10.41 7.71
C THR A 110 6.26 -9.21 7.98
N PHE A 111 6.06 -8.09 7.28
CA PHE A 111 6.81 -6.85 7.44
C PHE A 111 6.03 -5.78 8.21
N TYR A 112 4.78 -6.06 8.55
CA TYR A 112 3.99 -5.18 9.37
C TYR A 112 4.33 -5.42 10.85
N HIS A 113 5.11 -4.49 11.41
CA HIS A 113 5.29 -4.40 12.85
C HIS A 113 4.38 -3.28 13.33
N PRO A 114 3.25 -3.58 14.00
CA PRO A 114 2.53 -2.55 14.72
C PRO A 114 3.50 -1.96 15.74
N SER A 115 3.97 -0.74 15.49
CA SER A 115 4.79 -0.01 16.45
C SER A 115 3.99 0.02 17.75
N LEU A 116 4.54 -0.55 18.83
CA LEU A 116 4.03 -0.38 20.19
C LEU A 116 4.25 1.08 20.59
N ILE A 117 3.49 2.00 20.00
CA ILE A 117 3.52 3.41 20.36
C ILE A 117 2.07 3.87 20.50
N ASN A 118 1.47 3.43 21.60
CA ASN A 118 0.57 4.18 22.48
C ASN A 118 0.10 3.26 23.62
N SER A 119 1.01 2.92 24.55
CA SER A 119 0.67 2.42 25.88
C SER A 119 1.21 3.37 26.94
N THR A 120 0.88 4.64 26.79
CA THR A 120 1.06 5.68 27.83
C THR A 120 -0.21 6.51 27.88
N HIS A 121 -1.29 5.92 28.39
CA HIS A 121 -2.32 6.56 29.24
C HIS A 121 -3.47 5.57 29.49
N ASN A 122 -3.24 4.58 30.37
CA ASN A 122 -4.22 4.13 31.38
C ASN A 122 -3.61 3.05 32.29
N SER A 123 -2.58 3.41 33.03
CA SER A 123 -2.23 2.71 34.27
C SER A 123 -3.04 3.32 35.43
N LEU A 124 -4.34 3.05 35.47
CA LEU A 124 -5.18 3.22 36.66
C LEU A 124 -6.00 1.95 36.88
N PHE A 125 -5.31 0.82 37.01
CA PHE A 125 -5.80 -0.29 37.81
C PHE A 125 -4.68 -0.69 38.75
N ILE A 126 -4.49 0.15 39.77
CA ILE A 126 -3.82 -0.27 41.00
C ILE A 126 -4.66 -1.43 41.55
N ARG A 127 -4.03 -2.60 41.59
CA ARG A 127 -4.45 -3.72 42.43
C ARG A 127 -4.58 -3.22 43.86
N ASN A 128 -5.70 -3.51 44.52
CA ASN A 128 -5.72 -3.71 45.95
C ASN A 128 -6.56 -4.95 46.25
N PRO A 129 -5.97 -6.06 46.72
CA PRO A 129 -6.67 -7.00 47.58
C PRO A 129 -6.54 -6.55 49.06
N GLN A 130 -7.39 -7.10 49.92
CA GLN A 130 -7.55 -6.85 51.37
C GLN A 130 -8.45 -5.63 51.66
N SER A 131 -9.54 -5.72 52.42
CA SER A 131 -9.98 -6.65 53.49
C SER A 131 -11.50 -6.66 53.61
#